data_AF-A0A4S1FLD1-F1
#
_entry.id   AF-A0A4S1FLD1-F1
#
_cell.length_a   1.000
_cell.length_b   1.000
_cell.length_c   1.000
_cell.angle_alpha   90.00
_cell.angle_beta   90.00
_cell.angle_gamma   90.00
#
_symmetry.space_group_name_H-M   'P 1'
#
loop_
_entity.id
_entity.type
_entity.pdbx_description
1 polymer ?
#
loop_
_entity_poly.entity_id
_entity_poly.type
_entity_poly.pdbx_seq_one_letter_code
_entity_poly.pdbx_strand_id
1 'polypeptide(L)'
;MTDVSDLVDRIRSFGANIVLDGNSLRVVNRQKLPPAAGAYVAKHGKAIAEYLRSDENVEFEERAAIVEFDGGAPREWAEQFARYLTKTKPATAGAMEWSWFLTICGRMIDEAPRAA
;
A
#
# COMPACT_ATOMS: atom_id res chain seq x y z
N MET A 1 0.11 2.26 -27.04
CA MET A 1 -0.80 1.82 -25.97
C MET A 1 -0.48 2.68 -24.76
N THR A 2 -1.46 3.32 -24.14
CA THR A 2 -1.20 4.06 -22.89
C THR A 2 -0.71 3.06 -21.84
N ASP A 3 0.44 3.31 -21.23
CA ASP A 3 0.95 2.47 -20.15
C ASP A 3 -0.01 2.55 -18.95
N VAL A 4 -0.13 1.46 -18.19
CA VAL A 4 -0.98 1.42 -17.01
C VAL A 4 -0.45 2.38 -15.93
N SER A 5 0.87 2.57 -15.87
CA SER A 5 1.53 3.56 -15.02
C SER A 5 1.02 4.99 -15.31
N ASP A 6 1.03 5.41 -16.58
CA ASP A 6 0.52 6.72 -17.03
C ASP A 6 -0.94 6.93 -16.61
N LEU A 7 -1.75 5.86 -16.64
CA LEU A 7 -3.14 5.93 -16.21
C LEU A 7 -3.27 6.19 -14.71
N VAL A 8 -2.50 5.46 -13.90
CA VAL A 8 -2.50 5.63 -12.44
C VAL A 8 -2.01 7.03 -12.08
N ASP A 9 -0.94 7.50 -12.71
CA ASP A 9 -0.40 8.85 -12.49
C ASP A 9 -1.38 9.94 -12.91
N ARG A 10 -2.09 9.73 -14.02
CA ARG A 10 -3.16 10.64 -14.43
C ARG A 10 -4.33 10.67 -13.45
N ILE A 11 -4.72 9.54 -12.86
CA ILE A 11 -5.74 9.51 -11.79
C ILE A 11 -5.24 10.32 -10.58
N ARG A 12 -3.98 10.13 -10.20
CA ARG A 12 -3.30 10.85 -9.10
C ARG A 12 -3.20 12.35 -9.36
N SER A 13 -2.97 12.78 -10.60
CA SER A 13 -2.89 14.20 -10.95
C SER A 13 -4.22 14.96 -10.76
N PHE A 14 -5.37 14.27 -10.74
CA PHE A 14 -6.66 14.87 -10.38
C PHE A 14 -6.90 14.96 -8.86
N GLY A 15 -5.99 14.44 -8.03
CA GLY A 15 -6.19 14.32 -6.58
C GLY A 15 -7.09 13.15 -6.18
N ALA A 16 -7.29 12.19 -7.09
CA ALA A 16 -7.87 10.88 -6.81
C ALA A 16 -6.77 9.83 -6.67
N ASN A 17 -7.11 8.64 -6.20
CA ASN A 17 -6.17 7.51 -6.23
C ASN A 17 -6.91 6.22 -6.61
N ILE A 18 -6.20 5.25 -7.14
CA ILE A 18 -6.70 3.89 -7.31
C ILE A 18 -5.83 2.95 -6.50
N VAL A 19 -6.47 2.18 -5.64
CA VAL A 19 -5.79 1.27 -4.71
C VAL A 19 -6.36 -0.13 -4.89
N LEU A 20 -5.53 -1.13 -4.59
CA LEU A 20 -5.98 -2.49 -4.41
C LEU A 20 -6.41 -2.66 -2.95
N ASP A 21 -7.69 -2.95 -2.74
CA ASP A 21 -8.29 -3.25 -1.43
C ASP A 21 -8.56 -4.76 -1.39
N GLY A 22 -7.56 -5.51 -0.93
CA GLY A 22 -7.53 -6.96 -1.01
C GLY A 22 -7.48 -7.45 -2.45
N ASN A 23 -8.61 -7.94 -2.97
CA ASN A 23 -8.71 -8.41 -4.36
C ASN A 23 -9.59 -7.52 -5.25
N SER A 24 -9.98 -6.34 -4.75
CA SER A 24 -10.87 -5.40 -5.44
C SER A 24 -10.17 -4.07 -5.69
N LEU A 25 -10.42 -3.45 -6.84
CA LEU A 25 -9.97 -2.08 -7.08
C LEU A 25 -10.93 -1.07 -6.44
N ARG A 26 -10.36 -0.10 -5.73
CA ARG A 26 -11.10 1.00 -5.11
C ARG A 26 -10.54 2.34 -5.60
N VAL A 27 -11.43 3.23 -6.01
CA VAL A 27 -11.07 4.61 -6.37
C VAL A 27 -11.34 5.53 -5.17
N VAL A 28 -10.27 6.10 -4.64
CA VAL A 28 -10.31 7.11 -3.56
C VAL A 28 -10.54 8.48 -4.20
N ASN A 29 -11.40 9.30 -3.58
CA ASN A 29 -11.77 10.63 -4.09
C ASN A 29 -12.31 10.64 -5.53
N ARG A 30 -13.12 9.64 -5.90
CA ARG A 30 -13.69 9.48 -7.25
C ARG A 30 -14.38 10.74 -7.80
N GLN A 31 -14.97 11.57 -6.93
CA GLN A 31 -15.61 12.85 -7.29
C GLN A 31 -14.66 13.86 -7.94
N LYS A 32 -13.34 13.69 -7.81
CA LYS A 32 -12.33 14.53 -8.45
C LYS A 32 -12.03 14.11 -9.90
N LEU A 33 -12.52 12.95 -10.32
CA LEU A 33 -12.28 12.42 -11.67
C LEU A 33 -13.36 12.88 -12.67
N PRO A 34 -12.99 13.02 -13.96
CA PRO A 34 -13.97 13.21 -15.03
C PRO A 34 -15.01 12.07 -15.08
N PRO A 35 -16.26 12.32 -15.51
CA PRO A 35 -17.31 11.31 -15.57
C PRO A 35 -16.93 10.04 -16.36
N ALA A 36 -16.12 10.19 -17.41
CA ALA A 36 -15.65 9.10 -18.25
C ALA A 36 -14.60 8.19 -17.58
N ALA A 37 -13.96 8.63 -16.50
CA ALA A 37 -12.87 7.89 -15.86
C ALA A 37 -13.33 6.53 -15.31
N GLY A 38 -14.57 6.43 -14.84
CA GLY A 38 -15.13 5.18 -14.30
C GLY A 38 -15.18 4.04 -15.31
N ALA A 39 -15.64 4.34 -16.54
CA ALA A 39 -15.68 3.35 -17.62
C ALA A 39 -14.28 2.93 -18.06
N TYR A 40 -13.33 3.87 -18.07
CA TYR A 40 -11.95 3.59 -18.41
C TYR A 40 -11.27 2.69 -17.37
N VAL A 41 -11.42 2.98 -16.08
CA VAL A 41 -10.92 2.13 -14.98
C VAL A 41 -11.50 0.72 -15.07
N ALA A 42 -12.81 0.60 -15.34
CA ALA A 42 -13.46 -0.71 -15.49
C ALA A 42 -12.89 -1.50 -16.67
N LYS A 43 -12.65 -0.85 -17.81
CA LYS A 43 -12.06 -1.48 -19.01
C LYS A 43 -10.64 -2.01 -18.77
N HIS A 44 -9.84 -1.30 -17.97
CA HIS A 44 -8.44 -1.62 -17.71
C HIS A 44 -8.19 -2.29 -16.35
N GLY A 45 -9.24 -2.68 -15.63
CA GLY A 45 -9.16 -3.11 -14.23
C GLY A 45 -8.17 -4.24 -13.96
N LYS A 46 -8.10 -5.27 -14.83
CA LYS A 46 -7.13 -6.37 -14.64
C LYS A 46 -5.69 -5.88 -14.69
N ALA A 47 -5.35 -5.07 -15.68
CA ALA A 47 -4.00 -4.56 -15.87
C ALA A 47 -3.61 -3.57 -14.75
N ILE A 48 -4.56 -2.73 -14.31
CA ILE A 48 -4.37 -1.85 -13.14
C ILE A 48 -4.10 -2.67 -11.88
N ALA A 49 -4.89 -3.72 -11.63
CA ALA A 49 -4.70 -4.56 -10.45
C ALA A 49 -3.36 -5.31 -10.47
N GLU A 50 -2.89 -5.72 -11.64
CA GLU A 50 -1.59 -6.37 -11.80
C GLU A 50 -0.44 -5.39 -11.55
N TYR A 51 -0.51 -4.18 -12.13
CA TYR A 51 0.44 -3.11 -11.89
C TYR A 51 0.51 -2.70 -10.42
N LEU A 52 -0.64 -2.46 -9.78
CA LEU A 52 -0.68 -2.08 -8.36
C LEU A 52 -0.16 -3.19 -7.44
N ARG A 53 -0.37 -4.46 -7.80
CA ARG A 53 0.19 -5.59 -7.03
C ARG A 53 1.71 -5.66 -7.17
N SER A 54 2.26 -5.40 -8.37
CA SER A 54 3.72 -5.32 -8.52
C SER A 54 4.31 -4.13 -7.76
N ASP A 55 3.63 -2.98 -7.78
CA ASP A 55 4.03 -1.76 -7.06
C ASP A 55 4.00 -1.99 -5.54
N GLU A 56 2.93 -2.60 -5.01
CA GLU A 56 2.80 -2.98 -3.59
C GLU A 56 3.91 -3.95 -3.15
N ASN A 57 4.30 -4.90 -4.02
CA ASN A 57 5.41 -5.80 -3.72
C ASN A 57 6.75 -5.06 -3.67
N VAL A 58 6.99 -4.07 -4.55
CA VAL A 58 8.20 -3.24 -4.51
C VAL A 58 8.22 -2.39 -3.24
N GLU A 59 7.11 -1.72 -2.91
CA GLU A 59 7.01 -0.93 -1.68
C GLU A 59 7.21 -1.81 -0.44
N PHE A 60 6.67 -3.03 -0.44
CA PHE A 60 6.88 -4.02 0.62
C PHE A 60 8.37 -4.37 0.79
N GLU A 61 9.06 -4.71 -0.30
CA GLU A 61 10.49 -5.08 -0.25
C GLU A 61 11.36 -3.90 0.20
N GLU A 62 11.11 -2.71 -0.31
CA GLU A 62 11.83 -1.49 0.10
C GLU A 62 11.60 -1.18 1.58
N ARG A 63 10.35 -1.26 2.07
CA ARG A 63 10.05 -1.04 3.48
C ARG A 63 10.70 -2.09 4.39
N ALA A 64 10.66 -3.36 4.00
CA ALA A 64 11.31 -4.42 4.76
C ALA A 64 12.83 -4.20 4.81
N ALA A 65 13.44 -3.78 3.70
CA ALA A 65 14.87 -3.45 3.66
C ALA A 65 15.22 -2.26 4.58
N ILE A 66 14.40 -1.19 4.60
CA ILE A 66 14.61 -0.05 5.52
C ILE A 66 14.57 -0.52 6.98
N VAL A 67 13.57 -1.32 7.35
CA VAL A 67 13.42 -1.81 8.73
C VAL A 67 14.56 -2.76 9.13
N GLU A 68 15.05 -3.58 8.18
CA GLU A 68 16.18 -4.48 8.37
C GLU A 68 17.51 -3.73 8.52
N PHE A 69 17.86 -2.88 7.55
CA PHE A 69 19.18 -2.28 7.48
C PHE A 69 19.30 -1.00 8.29
N ASP A 70 18.33 -0.10 8.20
CA ASP A 70 18.35 1.17 8.94
C ASP A 70 17.82 0.99 10.36
N GLY A 71 16.80 0.13 10.54
CA GLY A 71 16.26 -0.23 11.85
C GLY A 71 17.07 -1.30 12.59
N GLY A 72 17.88 -2.08 11.88
CA GLY A 72 18.68 -3.17 12.44
C GLY A 72 17.86 -4.40 12.83
N ALA A 73 16.58 -4.49 12.46
CA ALA A 73 15.71 -5.59 12.86
C ALA A 73 16.02 -6.88 12.07
N PRO A 74 15.77 -8.06 12.62
CA PRO A 74 15.84 -9.31 11.87
C PRO A 74 14.90 -9.28 10.66
N ARG A 75 15.36 -9.81 9.51
CA ARG A 75 14.60 -9.81 8.25
C ARG A 75 13.15 -10.28 8.41
N GLU A 76 12.93 -11.38 9.12
CA GLU A 76 11.59 -11.92 9.35
C GLU A 76 10.67 -10.90 10.04
N TRP A 77 11.18 -10.15 11.02
CA TRP A 77 10.41 -9.14 11.75
C TRP A 77 10.17 -7.91 10.88
N ALA A 78 11.17 -7.50 10.09
CA ALA A 78 11.06 -6.43 9.12
C ALA A 78 9.96 -6.70 8.08
N GLU A 79 9.92 -7.91 7.53
CA GLU A 79 8.87 -8.34 6.61
C GLU A 79 7.48 -8.36 7.26
N GLN A 80 7.34 -8.87 8.48
CA GLN A 80 6.03 -8.85 9.15
C GLN A 80 5.55 -7.42 9.40
N PHE A 81 6.44 -6.52 9.81
CA PHE A 81 6.06 -5.13 10.04
C PHE A 81 5.71 -4.41 8.73
N ALA A 82 6.49 -4.62 7.67
CA ALA A 82 6.17 -4.08 6.34
C ALA A 82 4.78 -4.54 5.85
N ARG A 83 4.40 -5.81 6.09
CA ARG A 83 3.03 -6.30 5.78
C ARG A 83 1.94 -5.57 6.56
N TYR A 84 2.19 -5.18 7.81
CA TYR A 84 1.20 -4.42 8.58
C TYR A 84 1.08 -2.99 8.10
N LEU A 85 2.19 -2.35 7.72
CA LEU A 85 2.21 -0.98 7.20
C LEU A 85 1.48 -0.84 5.86
N THR A 86 1.52 -1.85 5.00
CA THR A 86 0.83 -1.82 3.70
C THR A 86 -0.64 -2.21 3.79
N LYS A 87 -1.06 -2.88 4.88
CA LYS A 87 -2.45 -3.34 5.01
C LYS A 87 -3.44 -2.23 5.31
N THR A 88 -4.57 -2.30 4.62
CA THR A 88 -5.76 -1.54 5.03
C THR A 88 -6.23 -2.03 6.39
N LYS A 89 -6.55 -1.08 7.26
CA LYS A 89 -7.13 -1.34 8.58
C LYS A 89 -8.33 -2.31 8.47
N PRO A 90 -8.42 -3.36 9.30
CA PRO A 90 -9.61 -4.21 9.37
C PRO A 90 -10.90 -3.41 9.62
N ALA A 91 -12.02 -3.87 9.04
CA ALA A 91 -13.31 -3.21 9.21
C ALA A 91 -13.78 -3.19 10.69
N THR A 92 -13.35 -4.19 11.48
CA THR A 92 -13.68 -4.34 12.90
C THR A 92 -12.87 -3.47 13.84
N ALA A 93 -11.73 -2.93 13.39
CA ALA A 93 -10.85 -2.09 14.22
C ALA A 93 -11.24 -0.61 14.10
N GLY A 94 -11.21 0.13 15.20
CA GLY A 94 -11.26 1.59 15.17
C GLY A 94 -10.00 2.20 14.53
N ALA A 95 -10.12 3.39 13.93
CA ALA A 95 -8.96 4.07 13.33
C ALA A 95 -7.83 4.33 14.34
N MET A 96 -8.21 4.75 15.56
CA MET A 96 -7.28 4.98 16.66
C MET A 96 -6.62 3.68 17.13
N GLU A 97 -7.38 2.60 17.26
CA GLU A 97 -6.87 1.28 17.67
C GLU A 97 -5.85 0.73 16.67
N TRP A 98 -6.12 0.89 15.37
CA TRP A 98 -5.18 0.49 14.32
C TRP A 98 -3.88 1.31 14.35
N SER A 99 -4.01 2.63 14.49
CA SER A 99 -2.84 3.51 14.65
C SER A 99 -2.02 3.14 15.88
N TRP A 100 -2.68 2.83 16.99
CA TRP A 100 -2.04 2.38 18.21
C TRP A 100 -1.33 1.04 18.01
N PHE A 101 -1.99 0.06 17.38
CA PHE A 101 -1.40 -1.24 17.05
C PHE A 101 -0.11 -1.09 16.25
N LEU A 102 -0.13 -0.32 15.15
CA LEU A 102 1.06 -0.06 14.33
C LEU A 102 2.18 0.62 15.13
N THR A 103 1.82 1.52 16.06
CA THR A 103 2.79 2.19 16.94
C THR A 103 3.45 1.19 17.89
N ILE A 104 2.69 0.24 18.44
CA ILE A 104 3.24 -0.82 19.31
C ILE A 104 4.15 -1.74 18.51
N CYS A 105 3.77 -2.16 17.30
CA CYS A 105 4.65 -2.93 16.41
C CYS A 105 5.96 -2.20 16.13
N GLY A 106 5.90 -0.89 15.82
CA GLY A 106 7.10 -0.07 15.62
C GLY A 106 8.04 -0.09 16.83
N ARG A 107 7.52 0.09 18.05
CA ARG A 107 8.34 0.00 19.27
C ARG A 107 8.96 -1.39 19.48
N MET A 108 8.22 -2.46 19.20
CA MET A 108 8.76 -3.81 19.30
C MET A 108 9.90 -4.05 18.31
N ILE A 109 9.84 -3.43 17.13
CA ILE A 109 10.90 -3.45 16.13
C ILE A 109 12.12 -2.66 16.63
N ASP A 110 11.92 -1.47 17.19
CA ASP A 110 13.00 -0.64 17.74
C ASP A 110 13.74 -1.32 18.90
N GLU A 111 13.03 -2.15 19.67
CA GLU A 111 13.56 -2.92 20.81
C GLU A 111 14.08 -4.31 20.43
N ALA A 112 13.93 -4.72 19.16
CA ALA A 112 14.34 -6.05 18.71
C ALA A 112 15.86 -6.23 18.79
N PRO A 113 16.35 -7.47 19.07
CA PRO A 113 17.77 -7.77 18.94
C PRO A 113 18.23 -7.47 17.52
N ARG A 114 19.36 -6.77 17.40
CA ARG A 114 19.89 -6.41 16.09
C ARG A 114 20.27 -7.67 15.29
N ALA A 115 20.01 -7.65 13.99
CA ALA A 115 20.58 -8.61 13.08
C ALA A 115 22.13 -8.58 13.19
N ALA A 116 22.74 -9.76 13.23
CA ALA A 116 24.18 -9.95 13.39
C ALA A 116 24.96 -9.64 12.11
#